data_AF-A0A418SNN9-F1
#
_entry.id   AF-A0A418SNN9-F1
#
_cell.length_a   1.000
_cell.length_b   1.000
_cell.length_c   1.000
_cell.angle_alpha   90.00
_cell.angle_beta   90.00
_cell.angle_gamma   90.00
#
_symmetry.space_group_name_H-M   'P 1'
#
loop_
_entity.id
_entity.type
_entity.pdbx_description
1 polymer ?
#
loop_
_entity_poly.entity_id
_entity_poly.type
_entity_poly.pdbx_seq_one_letter_code
_entity_poly.pdbx_strand_id
1 'polypeptide(L)'
;MNMVLTVEASEYLERAIEYRDRDRRHIAGEVSRLWVQIVSRIDDPTPCMSRFIEWKNSLKRQLFTSDLCLLARVCSSSIPLKGYAIDFAVEAAKILQNERMEAEQKVEGFCEIARSIFVLNPGEANCYFDQAVEVAGRMGQEHLDYWKAVIELSEQAATIDSPQPELAYRVSRGAEVAYEYVARDKYFDWEGTVEAITMLCPASSLAILSRWRDRDFGWQERILPMALSKLVDMGEISHLGQLSTIGFDIHSRTRDLPIVRVIQQLEDQHGSSERSAEEKRKKLRERLERLDSMVRLSELLARDIQHELDELDGS
;
A
#
# COMPACT_ATOMS: atom_id res chain seq x y z
N MET A 1 21.13 21.55 -0.84
CA MET A 1 20.23 22.22 -1.81
C MET A 1 20.33 21.67 -3.24
N ASN A 2 21.41 20.98 -3.63
CA ASN A 2 21.55 20.39 -4.99
C ASN A 2 20.85 19.04 -5.21
N MET A 3 20.48 18.30 -4.15
CA MET A 3 19.89 16.95 -4.27
C MET A 3 18.35 16.97 -4.41
N VAL A 4 17.69 18.07 -4.01
CA VAL A 4 16.24 18.24 -4.13
C VAL A 4 15.86 18.66 -5.56
N LEU A 5 16.68 19.54 -6.18
CA LEU A 5 16.50 19.99 -7.55
C LEU A 5 16.65 18.87 -8.59
N THR A 6 17.48 17.86 -8.31
CA THR A 6 17.68 16.71 -9.22
C THR A 6 16.52 15.72 -9.21
N VAL A 7 15.83 15.57 -8.06
CA VAL A 7 14.67 14.67 -7.95
C VAL A 7 13.45 15.30 -8.61
N GLU A 8 13.20 16.60 -8.37
CA GLU A 8 12.12 17.33 -9.03
C GLU A 8 12.33 17.36 -10.55
N ALA A 9 13.54 17.65 -11.04
CA ALA A 9 13.84 17.66 -12.47
C ALA A 9 13.65 16.29 -13.15
N SER A 10 13.91 15.19 -12.44
CA SER A 10 13.66 13.83 -12.92
C SER A 10 12.17 13.54 -13.05
N GLU A 11 11.36 13.89 -12.03
CA GLU A 11 9.90 13.73 -12.07
C GLU A 11 9.25 14.58 -13.17
N TYR A 12 9.74 15.81 -13.40
CA TYR A 12 9.26 16.65 -14.49
C TYR A 12 9.62 16.08 -15.87
N LEU A 13 10.80 15.48 -16.03
CA LEU A 13 11.22 14.85 -17.28
C LEU A 13 10.45 13.56 -17.54
N GLU A 14 10.26 12.72 -16.52
CA GLU A 14 9.44 11.51 -16.59
C GLU A 14 7.99 11.83 -16.95
N ARG A 15 7.38 12.82 -16.28
CA ARG A 15 6.04 13.29 -16.63
C ARG A 15 5.98 13.81 -18.06
N ALA A 16 6.95 14.63 -18.50
CA ALA A 16 6.97 15.18 -19.86
C ALA A 16 7.12 14.08 -20.93
N ILE A 17 7.90 13.03 -20.65
CA ILE A 17 8.02 11.84 -21.52
C ILE A 17 6.71 11.06 -21.53
N GLU A 18 6.08 10.88 -20.37
CA GLU A 18 4.81 10.16 -20.23
C GLU A 18 3.65 10.88 -20.94
N TYR A 19 3.56 12.21 -20.83
CA TYR A 19 2.61 13.03 -21.59
C TYR A 19 2.84 12.88 -23.10
N ARG A 20 4.09 12.98 -23.55
CA ARG A 20 4.44 12.83 -24.97
C ARG A 20 4.16 11.41 -25.49
N ASP A 21 4.31 10.39 -24.66
CA ASP A 21 4.01 9.00 -25.02
C ASP A 21 2.50 8.70 -24.99
N ARG A 22 1.71 9.34 -24.12
CA ARG A 22 0.24 9.25 -24.15
C ARG A 22 -0.32 9.84 -25.44
N ASP A 23 0.14 11.03 -25.83
CA ASP A 23 -0.27 11.68 -27.09
C ASP A 23 0.11 10.82 -28.30
N ARG A 24 1.29 10.19 -28.30
CA ARG A 24 1.71 9.25 -29.35
C ARG A 24 0.78 8.03 -29.46
N ARG A 25 0.27 7.52 -28.34
CA ARG A 25 -0.66 6.37 -28.34
C ARG A 25 -2.01 6.75 -28.93
N HIS A 26 -2.54 7.93 -28.59
CA HIS A 26 -3.77 8.45 -29.21
C HIS A 26 -3.62 8.72 -30.71
N ILE A 27 -2.49 9.31 -31.12
CA ILE A 27 -2.19 9.51 -32.54
C ILE A 27 -2.10 8.16 -33.26
N ALA A 28 -1.46 7.16 -32.67
CA ALA A 28 -1.38 5.81 -33.23
C ALA A 28 -2.77 5.17 -33.39
N GLY A 29 -3.68 5.38 -32.43
CA GLY A 29 -5.09 4.96 -32.53
C GLY A 29 -5.79 5.58 -33.74
N GLU A 30 -5.72 6.90 -33.89
CA GLU A 30 -6.34 7.61 -35.02
C GLU A 30 -5.73 7.20 -36.38
N VAL A 31 -4.41 7.06 -36.45
CA VAL A 31 -3.71 6.56 -37.65
C VAL A 31 -4.20 5.15 -37.98
N SER A 32 -4.31 4.27 -36.98
CA SER A 32 -4.79 2.90 -37.18
C SER A 32 -6.20 2.87 -37.75
N ARG A 33 -7.10 3.66 -37.16
CA ARG A 33 -8.48 3.80 -37.59
C ARG A 33 -8.56 4.25 -39.05
N LEU A 34 -7.87 5.33 -39.41
CA LEU A 34 -7.87 5.85 -40.78
C LEU A 34 -7.29 4.84 -41.76
N TRP A 35 -6.18 4.19 -41.40
CA TRP A 35 -5.52 3.20 -42.25
C TRP A 35 -6.47 2.04 -42.57
N VAL A 36 -7.07 1.42 -41.54
CA VAL A 36 -7.97 0.28 -41.73
C VAL A 36 -9.25 0.68 -42.47
N GLN A 37 -9.77 1.89 -42.28
CA GLN A 37 -10.90 2.41 -43.04
C GLN A 37 -10.59 2.68 -44.52
N ILE A 38 -9.35 3.02 -44.86
CA ILE A 38 -8.93 3.16 -46.26
C ILE A 38 -8.77 1.77 -46.87
N VAL A 39 -8.09 0.86 -46.14
CA VAL A 39 -7.87 -0.51 -46.58
C VAL A 39 -9.17 -1.30 -46.73
N SER A 40 -10.20 -1.02 -45.94
CA SER A 40 -11.50 -1.68 -46.11
C SER A 40 -12.25 -1.30 -47.39
N ARG A 41 -11.80 -0.27 -48.12
CA ARG A 41 -12.43 0.23 -49.35
C ARG A 41 -11.69 -0.11 -50.64
N ILE A 42 -10.56 -0.82 -50.55
CA ILE A 42 -9.78 -1.25 -51.72
C ILE A 42 -10.12 -2.70 -52.09
N ASP A 43 -9.94 -3.06 -53.37
CA ASP A 43 -10.35 -4.36 -53.90
C ASP A 43 -9.53 -5.54 -53.33
N ASP A 44 -8.21 -5.36 -53.17
CA ASP A 44 -7.33 -6.32 -52.49
C ASP A 44 -6.70 -5.68 -51.25
N PRO A 45 -7.29 -5.85 -50.06
CA PRO A 45 -6.82 -5.22 -48.83
C PRO A 45 -5.63 -5.93 -48.19
N THR A 46 -5.32 -7.16 -48.61
CA THR A 46 -4.41 -8.06 -47.89
C THR A 46 -2.98 -7.52 -47.76
N PRO A 47 -2.32 -7.03 -48.84
CA PRO A 47 -0.94 -6.54 -48.73
C PRO A 47 -0.82 -5.29 -47.86
N CYS A 48 -1.81 -4.40 -47.96
CA CYS A 48 -1.85 -3.18 -47.14
C CYS A 48 -2.13 -3.50 -45.67
N MET A 49 -2.95 -4.52 -45.39
CA MET A 49 -3.21 -4.98 -44.03
C MET A 49 -1.98 -5.62 -43.39
N SER A 50 -1.21 -6.42 -44.12
CA SER A 50 0.05 -6.97 -43.61
C SER A 50 1.04 -5.88 -43.18
N ARG A 51 1.19 -4.83 -44.01
CA ARG A 51 2.02 -3.65 -43.66
C ARG A 51 1.50 -2.89 -42.45
N PHE A 52 0.18 -2.81 -42.30
CA PHE A 52 -0.44 -2.21 -41.13
C PHE A 52 -0.10 -3.01 -39.86
N ILE A 53 -0.19 -4.35 -39.90
CA ILE A 53 0.13 -5.21 -38.76
C ILE A 53 1.61 -5.09 -38.38
N GLU A 54 2.53 -5.07 -39.34
CA GLU A 54 3.96 -4.83 -39.10
C GLU A 54 4.19 -3.49 -38.39
N TRP A 55 3.55 -2.43 -38.89
CA TRP A 55 3.63 -1.12 -38.25
C TRP A 55 3.04 -1.11 -36.84
N LYS A 56 1.85 -1.69 -36.63
CA LYS A 56 1.20 -1.81 -35.29
C LYS A 56 2.12 -2.52 -34.31
N ASN A 57 2.76 -3.61 -34.75
CA ASN A 57 3.65 -4.40 -33.90
C ASN A 57 5.00 -3.71 -33.63
N SER A 58 5.37 -2.71 -34.43
CA SER A 58 6.57 -1.89 -34.20
C SER A 58 6.37 -0.77 -33.15
N LEU A 59 5.12 -0.53 -32.72
CA LEU A 59 4.81 0.51 -31.75
C LEU A 59 5.39 0.18 -30.37
N LYS A 60 6.00 1.17 -29.70
CA LYS A 60 6.54 1.01 -28.34
C LYS A 60 5.47 0.66 -27.30
N ARG A 61 4.24 1.13 -27.51
CA ARG A 61 3.07 0.81 -26.70
C ARG A 61 2.01 0.25 -27.63
N GLN A 62 1.31 -0.79 -27.17
CA GLN A 62 0.18 -1.39 -27.88
C GLN A 62 -0.94 -0.36 -28.06
N LEU A 63 -1.91 -0.60 -28.93
CA LEU A 63 -3.08 0.27 -29.06
C LEU A 63 -3.96 0.19 -27.80
N PHE A 64 -4.92 1.12 -27.65
CA PHE A 64 -5.92 0.98 -26.60
C PHE A 64 -6.95 -0.10 -26.98
N THR A 65 -7.57 -0.73 -25.97
CA THR A 65 -8.62 -1.73 -26.16
C THR A 65 -9.76 -1.18 -27.03
N SER A 66 -10.15 0.07 -26.82
CA SER A 66 -11.19 0.76 -27.62
C SER A 66 -10.81 0.88 -29.10
N ASP A 67 -9.53 1.15 -29.39
CA ASP A 67 -9.04 1.24 -30.78
C ASP A 67 -9.13 -0.13 -31.44
N LEU A 68 -8.67 -1.19 -30.75
CA LEU A 68 -8.74 -2.57 -31.25
C LEU A 68 -10.18 -3.02 -31.52
N CYS A 69 -11.13 -2.71 -30.63
CA CYS A 69 -12.56 -2.97 -30.82
C CYS A 69 -13.11 -2.26 -32.06
N LEU A 70 -12.68 -1.01 -32.30
CA LEU A 70 -13.05 -0.27 -33.50
C LEU A 70 -12.48 -0.91 -34.76
N LEU A 71 -11.20 -1.31 -34.74
CA LEU A 71 -10.58 -2.01 -35.86
C LEU A 71 -11.29 -3.33 -36.16
N ALA A 72 -11.62 -4.11 -35.13
CA ALA A 72 -12.39 -5.35 -35.26
C ALA A 72 -13.74 -5.11 -35.95
N ARG A 73 -14.46 -4.06 -35.54
CA ARG A 73 -15.75 -3.69 -36.14
C ARG A 73 -15.64 -3.26 -37.61
N VAL A 74 -14.58 -2.52 -37.97
CA VAL A 74 -14.36 -2.13 -39.38
C VAL A 74 -14.02 -3.35 -40.23
N CYS A 75 -13.17 -4.24 -39.73
CA CYS A 75 -12.77 -5.45 -40.43
C CYS A 75 -13.90 -6.49 -40.55
N SER A 76 -14.84 -6.55 -39.59
CA SER A 76 -15.94 -7.52 -39.61
C SER A 76 -16.88 -7.36 -40.81
N SER A 77 -16.94 -6.14 -41.37
CA SER A 77 -17.80 -5.79 -42.50
C SER A 77 -17.23 -6.18 -43.87
N SER A 78 -15.97 -6.65 -43.94
CA SER A 78 -15.29 -6.98 -45.19
C SER A 78 -14.81 -8.44 -45.17
N ILE A 79 -15.22 -9.24 -46.17
CA ILE A 79 -14.94 -10.68 -46.23
C ILE A 79 -13.43 -10.99 -46.14
N PRO A 80 -12.53 -10.32 -46.90
CA PRO A 80 -11.09 -10.55 -46.80
C PRO A 80 -10.49 -10.21 -45.44
N LEU A 81 -11.16 -9.37 -44.64
CA LEU A 81 -10.62 -8.84 -43.39
C LEU A 81 -11.12 -9.55 -42.13
N LYS A 82 -12.00 -10.53 -42.27
CA LYS A 82 -12.63 -11.24 -41.14
C LYS A 82 -11.63 -11.86 -40.16
N GLY A 83 -10.54 -12.44 -40.66
CA GLY A 83 -9.49 -13.01 -39.80
C GLY A 83 -8.88 -11.97 -38.86
N TYR A 84 -8.51 -10.81 -39.40
CA TYR A 84 -7.96 -9.71 -38.62
C TYR A 84 -8.96 -9.14 -37.59
N ALA A 85 -10.26 -9.19 -37.89
CA ALA A 85 -11.28 -8.76 -36.94
C ALA A 85 -11.26 -9.61 -35.66
N ILE A 86 -11.13 -10.94 -35.81
CA ILE A 86 -10.99 -11.88 -34.69
C ILE A 86 -9.68 -11.61 -33.94
N ASP A 87 -8.58 -11.44 -34.66
CA ASP A 87 -7.26 -11.19 -34.05
C ASP A 87 -7.25 -9.94 -33.17
N PHE A 88 -7.86 -8.84 -33.63
CA PHE A 88 -7.97 -7.61 -32.83
C PHE A 88 -8.87 -7.80 -31.60
N ALA A 89 -9.96 -8.56 -31.71
CA ALA A 89 -10.82 -8.87 -30.57
C ALA A 89 -10.09 -9.72 -29.51
N VAL A 90 -9.32 -10.73 -29.94
CA VAL A 90 -8.49 -11.55 -29.06
C VAL A 90 -7.39 -10.71 -28.38
N GLU A 91 -6.76 -9.80 -29.12
CA GLU A 91 -5.76 -8.88 -28.55
C GLU A 91 -6.38 -7.95 -27.51
N ALA A 92 -7.53 -7.35 -27.82
CA ALA A 92 -8.29 -6.51 -26.89
C ALA A 92 -8.67 -7.26 -25.61
N ALA A 93 -9.17 -8.50 -25.74
CA ALA A 93 -9.53 -9.33 -24.61
C ALA A 93 -8.32 -9.69 -23.73
N LYS A 94 -7.17 -10.00 -24.33
CA LYS A 94 -5.92 -10.26 -23.58
C LYS A 94 -5.48 -9.05 -22.78
N ILE A 95 -5.57 -7.84 -23.35
CA ILE A 95 -5.25 -6.61 -22.60
C ILE A 95 -6.20 -6.47 -21.42
N LEU A 96 -7.50 -6.60 -21.67
CA LEU A 96 -8.53 -6.40 -20.65
C LEU A 96 -8.47 -7.41 -19.49
N GLN A 97 -8.11 -8.66 -19.79
CA GLN A 97 -7.94 -9.72 -18.78
C GLN A 97 -6.71 -9.47 -17.89
N ASN A 98 -5.63 -8.94 -18.46
CA ASN A 98 -4.37 -8.75 -17.74
C ASN A 98 -4.27 -7.39 -17.04
N GLU A 99 -5.04 -6.39 -17.47
CA GLU A 99 -5.03 -5.07 -16.83
C GLU A 99 -5.91 -5.03 -15.57
N ARG A 100 -5.40 -4.36 -14.53
CA ARG A 100 -6.20 -3.94 -13.37
C ARG A 100 -6.98 -2.69 -13.74
N MET A 101 -8.30 -2.78 -13.59
CA MET A 101 -9.23 -1.70 -13.85
C MET A 101 -10.52 -1.96 -13.09
N GLU A 102 -11.32 -0.91 -12.93
CA GLU A 102 -12.61 -0.99 -12.26
C GLU A 102 -13.50 -2.02 -12.96
N ALA A 103 -14.31 -2.74 -12.20
CA ALA A 103 -15.20 -3.76 -12.73
C ALA A 103 -16.09 -3.21 -13.85
N GLU A 104 -16.65 -2.01 -13.68
CA GLU A 104 -17.47 -1.34 -14.69
C GLU A 104 -16.74 -1.14 -16.02
N GLN A 105 -15.46 -0.74 -15.97
CA GLN A 105 -14.62 -0.57 -17.16
C GLN A 105 -14.31 -1.92 -17.83
N LYS A 106 -14.08 -2.99 -17.04
CA LYS A 106 -13.94 -4.35 -17.57
C LYS A 106 -15.22 -4.83 -18.23
N VAL A 107 -16.37 -4.64 -17.59
CA VAL A 107 -17.68 -5.02 -18.14
C VAL A 107 -17.94 -4.29 -19.44
N GLU A 108 -17.72 -2.97 -19.49
CA GLU A 108 -17.89 -2.19 -20.70
C GLU A 108 -16.94 -2.65 -21.81
N GLY A 109 -15.66 -2.90 -21.48
CA GLY A 109 -14.67 -3.41 -22.43
C GLY A 109 -15.06 -4.76 -23.03
N PHE A 110 -15.45 -5.74 -22.21
CA PHE A 110 -15.90 -7.05 -22.70
C PHE A 110 -17.17 -6.95 -23.54
N CYS A 111 -18.11 -6.09 -23.14
CA CYS A 111 -19.30 -5.78 -23.95
C CYS A 111 -18.92 -5.16 -25.30
N GLU A 112 -17.94 -4.27 -25.34
CA GLU A 112 -17.49 -3.63 -26.58
C GLU A 112 -16.83 -4.65 -27.53
N ILE A 113 -16.00 -5.54 -26.99
CA ILE A 113 -15.38 -6.65 -27.74
C ILE A 113 -16.49 -7.54 -28.33
N ALA A 114 -17.43 -8.01 -27.50
CA ALA A 114 -18.54 -8.84 -27.93
C ALA A 114 -19.32 -8.19 -29.09
N ARG A 115 -19.69 -6.91 -28.94
CA ARG A 115 -20.39 -6.14 -29.99
C ARG A 115 -19.58 -5.99 -31.27
N SER A 116 -18.25 -5.86 -31.17
CA SER A 116 -17.38 -5.63 -32.35
C SER A 116 -17.36 -6.83 -33.30
N ILE A 117 -17.49 -8.05 -32.77
CA ILE A 117 -17.42 -9.30 -33.54
C ILE A 117 -18.75 -10.06 -33.62
N PHE A 118 -19.82 -9.60 -32.95
CA PHE A 118 -21.10 -10.31 -32.88
C PHE A 118 -21.64 -10.76 -34.25
N VAL A 119 -21.59 -9.88 -35.25
CA VAL A 119 -22.07 -10.19 -36.62
C VAL A 119 -21.20 -11.25 -37.31
N LEU A 120 -19.92 -11.31 -36.95
CA LEU A 120 -18.95 -12.23 -37.56
C LEU A 120 -18.97 -13.61 -36.89
N ASN A 121 -18.94 -13.64 -35.56
CA ASN A 121 -18.89 -14.85 -34.75
C ASN A 121 -19.74 -14.68 -33.48
N PRO A 122 -21.06 -14.97 -33.54
CA PRO A 122 -21.94 -14.89 -32.38
C PRO A 122 -21.51 -15.78 -31.22
N GLY A 123 -20.91 -16.95 -31.50
CA GLY A 123 -20.48 -17.87 -30.46
C GLY A 123 -19.35 -17.30 -29.61
N GLU A 124 -18.32 -16.76 -30.25
CA GLU A 124 -17.20 -16.11 -29.55
C GLU A 124 -17.60 -14.78 -28.91
N ALA A 125 -18.49 -14.02 -29.56
CA ALA A 125 -19.07 -12.81 -28.98
C ALA A 125 -19.82 -13.12 -27.67
N ASN A 126 -20.58 -14.21 -27.63
CA ASN A 126 -21.26 -14.65 -26.41
C ASN A 126 -20.28 -15.03 -25.31
N CYS A 127 -19.15 -15.67 -25.62
CA CYS A 127 -18.12 -15.95 -24.62
C CYS A 127 -17.57 -14.67 -23.97
N TYR A 128 -17.34 -13.60 -24.75
CA TYR A 128 -16.92 -12.32 -24.18
C TYR A 128 -18.04 -11.63 -23.40
N PHE A 129 -19.28 -11.75 -23.85
CA PHE A 129 -20.44 -11.25 -23.09
C PHE A 129 -20.60 -11.98 -21.76
N ASP A 130 -20.42 -13.30 -21.72
CA ASP A 130 -20.45 -14.11 -20.50
C ASP A 130 -19.33 -13.69 -19.53
N GLN A 131 -18.14 -13.35 -20.04
CA GLN A 131 -17.08 -12.75 -19.21
C GLN A 131 -17.51 -11.40 -18.62
N ALA A 132 -18.21 -10.56 -19.39
CA ALA A 132 -18.78 -9.31 -18.86
C ALA A 132 -19.81 -9.59 -17.75
N VAL A 133 -20.70 -10.57 -17.93
CA VAL A 133 -21.68 -10.99 -16.92
C VAL A 133 -20.99 -11.52 -15.68
N GLU A 134 -19.93 -12.31 -15.82
CA GLU A 134 -19.15 -12.84 -14.70
C GLU A 134 -18.49 -11.72 -13.90
N VAL A 135 -17.86 -10.74 -14.56
CA VAL A 135 -17.27 -9.59 -13.89
C VAL A 135 -18.34 -8.74 -13.20
N ALA A 136 -19.47 -8.48 -13.86
CA ALA A 136 -20.59 -7.73 -13.29
C ALA A 136 -21.21 -8.45 -12.08
N GLY A 137 -21.37 -9.77 -12.17
CA GLY A 137 -21.91 -10.61 -11.09
C GLY A 137 -20.98 -10.73 -9.88
N ARG A 138 -19.68 -10.48 -10.08
CA ARG A 138 -18.71 -10.44 -8.99
C ARG A 138 -18.71 -9.09 -8.28
N MET A 139 -18.95 -7.95 -8.96
CA MET A 139 -18.72 -6.62 -8.37
C MET A 139 -19.55 -5.48 -8.98
N GLY A 140 -20.35 -4.81 -8.13
CA GLY A 140 -20.86 -3.45 -8.37
C GLY A 140 -20.01 -2.37 -7.70
N GLN A 141 -20.31 -1.09 -7.94
CA GLN A 141 -19.65 0.09 -7.30
C GLN A 141 -19.63 0.03 -5.76
N GLU A 142 -20.52 -0.77 -5.17
CA GLU A 142 -20.64 -1.05 -3.74
C GLU A 142 -19.46 -1.85 -3.19
N HIS A 143 -18.59 -2.41 -4.02
CA HIS A 143 -17.57 -3.35 -3.59
C HIS A 143 -16.52 -2.72 -2.65
N LEU A 144 -16.11 -1.47 -2.87
CA LEU A 144 -15.22 -0.77 -1.93
C LEU A 144 -15.92 -0.45 -0.60
N ASP A 145 -17.21 -0.10 -0.64
CA ASP A 145 -18.00 0.17 0.56
C ASP A 145 -18.29 -1.12 1.35
N TYR A 146 -18.53 -2.23 0.64
CA TYR A 146 -18.61 -3.56 1.22
C TYR A 146 -17.29 -3.97 1.86
N TRP A 147 -16.16 -3.73 1.17
CA TRP A 147 -14.85 -4.04 1.74
C TRP A 147 -14.57 -3.25 3.01
N LYS A 148 -14.92 -1.96 3.04
CA LYS A 148 -14.88 -1.14 4.26
C LYS A 148 -15.75 -1.71 5.37
N ALA A 149 -16.99 -2.12 5.06
CA ALA A 149 -17.85 -2.75 6.04
C ALA A 149 -17.26 -4.07 6.59
N VAL A 150 -16.57 -4.86 5.75
CA VAL A 150 -15.86 -6.07 6.20
C VAL A 150 -14.69 -5.72 7.12
N ILE A 151 -13.93 -4.65 6.83
CA ILE A 151 -12.87 -4.14 7.71
C ILE A 151 -13.48 -3.75 9.07
N GLU A 152 -14.51 -2.90 9.08
CA GLU A 152 -15.17 -2.44 10.30
C GLU A 152 -15.73 -3.61 11.13
N LEU A 153 -16.40 -4.57 10.48
CA LEU A 153 -16.91 -5.77 11.15
C LEU A 153 -15.78 -6.63 11.73
N SER A 154 -14.65 -6.72 11.04
CA SER A 154 -13.48 -7.48 11.49
C SER A 154 -12.85 -6.84 12.73
N GLU A 155 -12.72 -5.52 12.73
CA GLU A 155 -12.23 -4.75 13.88
C GLU A 155 -13.17 -4.89 15.09
N GLN A 156 -14.49 -4.88 14.87
CA GLN A 156 -15.48 -5.08 15.94
C GLN A 156 -15.54 -6.53 16.45
N ALA A 157 -15.25 -7.51 15.58
CA ALA A 157 -15.21 -8.92 15.96
C ALA A 157 -13.93 -9.30 16.71
N ALA A 158 -12.85 -8.54 16.51
CA ALA A 158 -11.58 -8.78 17.15
C ALA A 158 -11.70 -8.68 18.68
N THR A 159 -11.23 -9.72 19.36
CA THR A 159 -11.21 -9.78 20.82
C THR A 159 -9.77 -10.01 21.27
N ILE A 160 -9.23 -9.09 22.08
CA ILE A 160 -7.83 -9.10 22.52
C ILE A 160 -7.44 -10.46 23.15
N ASP A 161 -8.32 -11.02 23.99
CA ASP A 161 -8.05 -12.29 24.69
C ASP A 161 -8.44 -13.55 23.89
N SER A 162 -8.97 -13.40 22.66
CA SER A 162 -9.42 -14.53 21.85
C SER A 162 -9.01 -14.35 20.38
N PRO A 163 -7.75 -14.68 20.02
CA PRO A 163 -7.28 -14.59 18.65
C PRO A 163 -8.08 -15.48 17.70
N GLN A 164 -8.45 -14.94 16.53
CA GLN A 164 -9.26 -15.58 15.50
C GLN A 164 -8.45 -15.82 14.21
N PRO A 165 -7.50 -16.77 14.20
CA PRO A 165 -6.58 -16.97 13.07
C PRO A 165 -7.30 -17.35 11.76
N GLU A 166 -8.37 -18.14 11.84
CA GLU A 166 -9.15 -18.54 10.67
C GLU A 166 -9.87 -17.33 10.05
N LEU A 167 -10.44 -16.45 10.88
CA LEU A 167 -11.11 -15.25 10.41
C LEU A 167 -10.10 -14.26 9.81
N ALA A 168 -8.95 -14.07 10.46
CA ALA A 168 -7.85 -13.26 9.92
C ALA A 168 -7.39 -13.76 8.54
N TYR A 169 -7.27 -15.08 8.36
CA TYR A 169 -6.93 -15.67 7.06
C TYR A 169 -8.06 -15.50 6.03
N ARG A 170 -9.33 -15.61 6.41
CA ARG A 170 -10.45 -15.37 5.49
C ARG A 170 -10.53 -13.92 5.04
N VAL A 171 -10.33 -12.98 5.95
CA VAL A 171 -10.23 -11.55 5.63
C VAL A 171 -9.06 -11.31 4.68
N SER A 172 -7.89 -11.91 4.92
CA SER A 172 -6.74 -11.72 4.03
C SER A 172 -6.97 -12.26 2.62
N ARG A 173 -7.65 -13.41 2.48
CA ARG A 173 -8.07 -13.93 1.17
C ARG A 173 -9.13 -13.06 0.50
N GLY A 174 -10.04 -12.48 1.29
CA GLY A 174 -11.03 -11.52 0.82
C GLY A 174 -10.38 -10.25 0.26
N ALA A 175 -9.34 -9.75 0.94
CA ALA A 175 -8.59 -8.56 0.51
C ALA A 175 -7.97 -8.75 -0.88
N GLU A 176 -7.45 -9.94 -1.18
CA GLU A 176 -6.86 -10.24 -2.49
C GLU A 176 -7.90 -10.18 -3.62
N VAL A 177 -9.08 -10.74 -3.38
CA VAL A 177 -10.20 -10.67 -4.33
C VAL A 177 -10.69 -9.23 -4.45
N ALA A 178 -10.77 -8.53 -3.32
CA ALA A 178 -11.26 -7.17 -3.28
C ALA A 178 -10.35 -6.22 -4.10
N TYR A 179 -9.04 -6.36 -3.92
CA TYR A 179 -8.05 -5.53 -4.58
C TYR A 179 -7.95 -5.78 -6.09
N GLU A 180 -8.30 -6.96 -6.59
CA GLU A 180 -8.25 -7.31 -8.02
C GLU A 180 -9.01 -6.31 -8.92
N TYR A 181 -10.07 -5.72 -8.39
CA TYR A 181 -10.97 -4.83 -9.12
C TYR A 181 -10.82 -3.36 -8.72
N VAL A 182 -9.75 -3.01 -7.99
CA VAL A 182 -9.41 -1.63 -7.67
C VAL A 182 -8.42 -1.12 -8.73
N ALA A 183 -8.82 -0.13 -9.54
CA ALA A 183 -7.96 0.37 -10.63
C ALA A 183 -6.72 1.11 -10.15
N ARG A 184 -6.76 1.68 -8.95
CA ARG A 184 -5.62 2.42 -8.37
C ARG A 184 -5.44 2.08 -6.91
N ASP A 185 -4.19 1.82 -6.56
CA ASP A 185 -3.77 1.47 -5.21
C ASP A 185 -4.27 2.43 -4.11
N LYS A 186 -4.36 3.73 -4.43
CA LYS A 186 -4.84 4.78 -3.50
C LYS A 186 -6.31 4.64 -3.07
N TYR A 187 -7.11 3.81 -3.74
CA TYR A 187 -8.52 3.61 -3.41
C TYR A 187 -8.76 2.39 -2.52
N PHE A 188 -7.74 1.51 -2.38
CA PHE A 188 -7.83 0.37 -1.48
C PHE A 188 -7.32 0.76 -0.10
N ASP A 189 -8.10 0.42 0.93
CA ASP A 189 -7.77 0.70 2.32
C ASP A 189 -6.77 -0.34 2.85
N TRP A 190 -5.50 -0.16 2.47
CA TRP A 190 -4.41 -1.02 2.91
C TRP A 190 -4.20 -0.99 4.43
N GLU A 191 -4.30 0.19 5.03
CA GLU A 191 -4.04 0.39 6.45
C GLU A 191 -5.12 -0.31 7.27
N GLY A 192 -6.41 0.01 7.04
CA GLY A 192 -7.53 -0.64 7.71
C GLY A 192 -7.55 -2.15 7.48
N THR A 193 -7.23 -2.62 6.27
CA THR A 193 -7.12 -4.05 5.98
C THR A 193 -6.07 -4.75 6.85
N VAL A 194 -4.86 -4.19 6.91
CA VAL A 194 -3.74 -4.78 7.67
C VAL A 194 -4.00 -4.69 9.17
N GLU A 195 -4.56 -3.58 9.64
CA GLU A 195 -4.97 -3.42 11.03
C GLU A 195 -6.05 -4.42 11.43
N ALA A 196 -7.10 -4.59 10.64
CA ALA A 196 -8.15 -5.57 10.90
C ALA A 196 -7.59 -7.00 11.01
N ILE A 197 -6.72 -7.41 10.08
CA ILE A 197 -6.05 -8.73 10.14
C ILE A 197 -5.22 -8.85 11.42
N THR A 198 -4.53 -7.78 11.81
CA THR A 198 -3.67 -7.74 13.00
C THR A 198 -4.48 -7.80 14.30
N MET A 199 -5.60 -7.07 14.37
CA MET A 199 -6.51 -7.10 15.50
C MET A 199 -7.20 -8.46 15.66
N LEU A 200 -7.59 -9.10 14.55
CA LEU A 200 -8.17 -10.44 14.58
C LEU A 200 -7.20 -11.49 15.10
N CYS A 201 -5.93 -11.45 14.67
CA CYS A 201 -4.92 -12.37 15.18
C CYS A 201 -3.49 -11.81 15.03
N PRO A 202 -2.90 -11.27 16.11
CA PRO A 202 -1.57 -10.65 16.09
C PRO A 202 -0.47 -11.58 15.57
N ALA A 203 -0.45 -12.82 16.05
CA ALA A 203 0.56 -13.80 15.65
C ALA A 203 0.40 -14.25 14.18
N SER A 204 -0.85 -14.36 13.70
CA SER A 204 -1.10 -14.81 12.32
C SER A 204 -0.90 -13.70 11.31
N SER A 205 -1.00 -12.43 11.70
CA SER A 205 -0.86 -11.31 10.76
C SER A 205 0.50 -11.31 10.07
N LEU A 206 1.59 -11.51 10.81
CA LEU A 206 2.94 -11.60 10.24
C LEU A 206 3.09 -12.79 9.27
N ALA A 207 2.50 -13.94 9.62
CA ALA A 207 2.50 -15.12 8.75
C ALA A 207 1.67 -14.90 7.47
N ILE A 208 0.56 -14.16 7.58
CA ILE A 208 -0.28 -13.76 6.45
C ILE A 208 0.47 -12.79 5.54
N LEU A 209 1.09 -11.74 6.10
CA LEU A 209 1.88 -10.78 5.30
C LEU A 209 3.06 -11.45 4.61
N SER A 210 3.72 -12.42 5.26
CA SER A 210 4.75 -13.23 4.60
C SER A 210 4.19 -14.00 3.40
N ARG A 211 2.99 -14.57 3.51
CA ARG A 211 2.34 -15.27 2.39
C ARG A 211 1.90 -14.32 1.28
N TRP A 212 1.46 -13.12 1.63
CA TRP A 212 1.14 -12.09 0.64
C TRP A 212 2.37 -11.69 -0.17
N ARG A 213 3.53 -11.50 0.49
CA ARG A 213 4.80 -11.31 -0.21
C ARG A 213 5.12 -12.46 -1.16
N ASP A 214 4.97 -13.70 -0.70
CA ASP A 214 5.25 -14.88 -1.54
C ASP A 214 4.27 -15.03 -2.73
N ARG A 215 3.09 -14.38 -2.65
CA ARG A 215 2.06 -14.33 -3.70
C ARG A 215 2.10 -13.05 -4.54
N ASP A 216 3.10 -12.19 -4.33
CA ASP A 216 3.21 -10.88 -4.97
C ASP A 216 1.96 -10.00 -4.76
N PHE A 217 1.42 -10.02 -3.54
CA PHE A 217 0.25 -9.24 -3.13
C PHE A 217 0.63 -8.12 -2.15
N GLY A 218 0.30 -6.88 -2.52
CA GLY A 218 0.63 -5.69 -1.73
C GLY A 218 2.12 -5.34 -1.78
N TRP A 219 2.48 -4.22 -1.15
CA TRP A 219 3.87 -3.75 -1.10
C TRP A 219 4.40 -3.96 0.30
N GLN A 220 5.34 -4.90 0.45
CA GLN A 220 5.78 -5.35 1.78
C GLN A 220 6.38 -4.20 2.60
N GLU A 221 7.07 -3.28 1.93
CA GLU A 221 7.65 -2.06 2.47
C GLU A 221 6.61 -1.10 3.06
N ARG A 222 5.34 -1.26 2.67
CA ARG A 222 4.22 -0.44 3.16
C ARG A 222 3.37 -1.19 4.18
N ILE A 223 3.01 -2.44 3.89
CA ILE A 223 2.06 -3.20 4.71
C ILE A 223 2.71 -3.79 5.99
N LEU A 224 4.00 -4.11 5.96
CA LEU A 224 4.69 -4.62 7.15
C LEU A 224 4.82 -3.54 8.24
N PRO A 225 5.26 -2.30 7.96
CA PRO A 225 5.25 -1.22 8.95
C PRO A 225 3.87 -0.96 9.58
N MET A 226 2.78 -1.05 8.80
CA MET A 226 1.41 -0.88 9.30
C MET A 226 1.09 -1.94 10.37
N ALA A 227 1.32 -3.23 10.07
CA ALA A 227 1.09 -4.30 11.04
C ALA A 227 1.97 -4.15 12.28
N LEU A 228 3.24 -3.81 12.10
CA LEU A 228 4.17 -3.64 13.23
C LEU A 228 3.77 -2.46 14.12
N SER A 229 3.33 -1.34 13.55
CA SER A 229 2.81 -0.21 14.33
C SER A 229 1.60 -0.66 15.14
N LYS A 230 0.66 -1.37 14.51
CA LYS A 230 -0.53 -1.87 15.19
C LYS A 230 -0.20 -2.88 16.31
N LEU A 231 0.77 -3.77 16.09
CA LEU A 231 1.25 -4.72 17.11
C LEU A 231 1.88 -4.01 18.32
N VAL A 232 2.61 -2.93 18.09
CA VAL A 232 3.15 -2.08 19.16
C VAL A 232 2.02 -1.38 19.92
N ASP A 233 1.05 -0.82 19.20
CA ASP A 233 -0.08 -0.10 19.79
C ASP A 233 -0.96 -1.03 20.65
N MET A 234 -1.07 -2.30 20.27
CA MET A 234 -1.75 -3.34 21.06
C MET A 234 -0.88 -3.91 22.21
N GLY A 235 0.41 -3.57 22.27
CA GLY A 235 1.33 -4.08 23.29
C GLY A 235 1.83 -5.51 23.06
N GLU A 236 1.60 -6.09 21.87
CA GLU A 236 2.00 -7.46 21.50
C GLU A 236 3.52 -7.56 21.26
N ILE A 237 4.13 -6.47 20.78
CA ILE A 237 5.57 -6.36 20.62
C ILE A 237 6.09 -5.06 21.24
N SER A 238 7.32 -5.08 21.72
CA SER A 238 7.99 -3.86 22.17
C SER A 238 8.48 -3.02 20.98
N HIS A 239 8.71 -1.72 21.20
CA HIS A 239 9.35 -0.85 20.21
C HIS A 239 10.75 -1.35 19.79
N LEU A 240 11.47 -2.05 20.68
CA LEU A 240 12.74 -2.72 20.35
C LEU A 240 12.52 -3.94 19.44
N GLY A 241 11.42 -4.66 19.63
CA GLY A 241 10.98 -5.72 18.72
C GLY A 241 10.69 -5.17 17.32
N GLN A 242 10.02 -4.02 17.23
CA GLN A 242 9.80 -3.33 15.95
C GLN A 242 11.11 -2.87 15.30
N LEU A 243 12.09 -2.37 16.06
CA LEU A 243 13.40 -2.00 15.51
C LEU A 243 14.16 -3.16 14.87
N SER A 244 13.97 -4.37 15.37
CA SER A 244 14.65 -5.55 14.83
C SER A 244 14.27 -5.85 13.37
N THR A 245 13.13 -5.30 12.89
CA THR A 245 12.65 -5.47 11.53
C THR A 245 13.09 -4.35 10.58
N ILE A 246 13.92 -3.39 11.04
CA ILE A 246 14.36 -2.24 10.22
C ILE A 246 15.10 -2.66 8.94
N GLY A 247 15.68 -3.86 8.90
CA GLY A 247 16.29 -4.44 7.71
C GLY A 247 15.30 -4.72 6.57
N PHE A 248 14.00 -4.86 6.89
CA PHE A 248 12.92 -4.99 5.92
C PHE A 248 12.38 -3.63 5.45
N ASP A 249 12.76 -2.54 6.13
CA ASP A 249 12.19 -1.19 5.98
C ASP A 249 13.09 -0.24 5.16
N ILE A 250 14.22 -0.73 4.63
CA ILE A 250 15.27 0.09 3.98
C ILE A 250 14.77 0.84 2.73
N HIS A 251 13.60 0.47 2.17
CA HIS A 251 13.02 1.12 0.99
C HIS A 251 11.78 1.97 1.29
N SER A 252 11.26 2.02 2.53
CA SER A 252 10.08 2.82 2.83
C SER A 252 10.46 4.31 2.89
N ARG A 253 9.91 5.10 1.97
CA ARG A 253 10.07 6.57 1.94
C ARG A 253 9.19 7.27 2.99
N THR A 254 8.99 6.65 4.15
CA THR A 254 8.12 7.15 5.21
C THR A 254 8.93 8.03 6.17
N ARG A 255 8.47 9.26 6.38
CA ARG A 255 9.11 10.25 7.27
C ARG A 255 9.01 9.88 8.75
N ASP A 256 8.20 8.88 9.08
CA ASP A 256 8.01 8.36 10.44
C ASP A 256 8.76 7.03 10.61
N LEU A 257 10.09 7.10 10.55
CA LEU A 257 10.92 5.93 10.85
C LEU A 257 10.66 5.49 12.30
N PRO A 258 10.47 4.19 12.57
CA PRO A 258 10.36 3.64 13.93
C PRO A 258 11.50 4.11 14.85
N ILE A 259 12.67 4.41 14.27
CA ILE A 259 13.83 4.95 14.96
C ILE A 259 13.55 6.29 15.66
N VAL A 260 12.71 7.17 15.09
CA VAL A 260 12.40 8.48 15.68
C VAL A 260 11.57 8.30 16.95
N ARG A 261 10.55 7.42 16.90
CA ARG A 261 9.72 7.10 18.08
C ARG A 261 10.54 6.42 19.17
N VAL A 262 11.46 5.53 18.81
CA VAL A 262 12.35 4.86 19.78
C VAL A 262 13.33 5.85 20.40
N ILE A 263 13.94 6.75 19.61
CA ILE A 263 14.82 7.80 20.12
C ILE A 263 14.07 8.66 21.14
N GLN A 264 12.86 9.09 20.82
CA GLN A 264 12.04 9.94 21.70
C GLN A 264 11.69 9.23 23.01
N GLN A 265 11.40 7.92 22.95
CA GLN A 265 11.10 7.12 24.14
C GLN A 265 12.35 6.80 24.99
N LEU A 266 13.51 6.61 24.35
CA LEU A 266 14.79 6.48 25.04
C LEU A 266 15.16 7.80 25.74
N GLU A 267 14.91 8.94 25.10
CA GLU A 267 15.07 10.27 25.70
C GLU A 267 14.12 10.47 26.90
N ASP A 268 12.85 10.07 26.77
CA ASP A 268 11.87 10.14 27.86
C ASP A 268 12.22 9.21 29.05
N GLN A 269 12.71 8.00 28.77
CA GLN A 269 13.18 7.05 29.79
C GLN A 269 14.46 7.55 30.49
N HIS A 270 15.38 8.17 29.75
CA HIS A 270 16.60 8.76 30.32
C HIS A 270 16.27 9.96 31.21
N GLY A 271 15.37 10.84 30.78
CA GLY A 271 14.92 12.01 31.54
C GLY A 271 14.18 11.66 32.84
N SER A 272 13.41 10.56 32.86
CA SER A 272 12.74 10.04 34.06
C SER A 272 13.74 9.46 35.08
N SER A 273 14.76 8.74 34.60
CA SER A 273 15.81 8.14 35.44
C SER A 273 16.71 9.19 36.09
N GLU A 274 17.12 10.23 35.35
CA GLU A 274 17.95 11.33 35.86
C GLU A 274 17.23 12.14 36.95
N ARG A 275 15.96 12.50 36.75
CA ARG A 275 15.16 13.20 37.77
C ARG A 275 15.04 12.41 39.07
N SER A 276 14.85 11.09 38.98
CA SER A 276 14.78 10.20 40.15
C SER A 276 16.11 10.10 40.92
N ALA A 277 17.25 10.11 40.20
CA ALA A 277 18.57 10.10 40.80
C ALA A 277 18.93 11.44 41.47
N GLU A 278 18.53 12.56 40.87
CA GLU A 278 18.77 13.91 41.38
C GLU A 278 17.96 14.18 42.66
N GLU A 279 16.72 13.70 42.71
CA GLU A 279 15.85 13.81 43.88
C GLU A 279 16.35 12.95 45.06
N LYS A 280 16.90 11.77 44.79
CA LYS A 280 17.62 10.95 45.79
C LYS A 280 18.87 11.65 46.31
N ARG A 281 19.66 12.29 45.44
CA ARG A 281 20.86 13.06 45.85
C ARG A 281 20.49 14.27 46.71
N LYS A 282 19.41 14.98 46.38
CA LYS A 282 18.90 16.10 47.18
C LYS A 282 18.49 15.65 48.59
N LYS A 283 17.72 14.56 48.71
CA LYS A 283 17.34 13.97 50.01
C LYS A 283 18.55 13.52 50.84
N LEU A 284 19.60 13.00 50.19
CA LEU A 284 20.84 12.62 50.88
C LEU A 284 21.63 13.83 51.39
N ARG A 285 21.67 14.95 50.64
CA ARG A 285 22.30 16.20 51.11
C ARG A 285 21.56 16.80 52.30
N GLU A 286 20.24 16.89 52.24
CA GLU A 286 19.43 17.39 53.36
C GLU A 286 19.63 16.54 54.63
N ARG A 287 19.77 15.21 54.48
CA ARG A 287 20.11 14.32 55.60
C ARG A 287 21.52 14.58 56.14
N LEU A 288 22.49 14.83 55.28
CA LEU A 288 23.87 15.13 55.68
C LEU A 288 23.95 16.46 56.45
N GLU A 289 23.26 17.51 55.98
CA GLU A 289 23.20 18.81 56.66
C GLU A 289 22.55 18.72 58.04
N ARG A 290 21.48 17.91 58.18
CA ARG A 290 20.86 17.64 59.49
C ARG A 290 21.83 16.94 60.45
N LEU A 291 22.59 15.96 59.96
CA LEU A 291 23.59 15.26 60.77
C LEU A 291 24.73 16.21 61.20
N ASP A 292 25.24 17.05 60.29
CA ASP A 292 26.28 18.04 60.63
C ASP A 292 25.77 19.05 61.68
N SER A 293 24.51 19.48 61.55
CA SER A 293 23.86 20.37 62.52
C SER A 293 23.72 19.70 63.90
N MET A 294 23.37 18.41 63.94
CA MET A 294 23.28 17.64 65.20
C MET A 294 24.65 17.46 65.86
N VAL A 295 25.71 17.19 65.08
CA VAL A 295 27.08 17.07 65.60
C VAL A 295 27.53 18.39 66.20
N ARG A 296 27.34 19.51 65.50
CA ARG A 296 27.68 20.85 66.03
C ARG A 296 26.92 21.18 67.32
N LEU A 297 25.65 20.84 67.40
CA LEU A 297 24.86 21.02 68.62
C LEU A 297 25.41 20.16 69.77
N SER A 298 25.83 18.92 69.50
CA SER A 298 26.44 18.06 70.51
C SER A 298 27.81 18.56 70.99
N GLU A 299 28.62 19.15 70.10
CA GLU A 299 29.89 19.78 70.45
C GLU A 299 29.69 21.04 71.30
N LEU A 300 28.66 21.85 71.01
CA LEU A 300 28.31 23.01 71.82
C LEU A 300 27.84 22.60 73.22
N LEU A 301 26.96 21.60 73.32
CA LEU A 301 26.51 21.03 74.60
C LEU A 301 27.66 20.46 75.42
N ALA A 302 28.61 19.77 74.79
CA ALA A 302 29.79 19.26 75.46
C ALA A 302 30.68 20.39 76.02
N ARG A 303 30.79 21.51 75.30
CA ARG A 303 31.54 22.69 75.77
C ARG A 303 30.84 23.39 76.93
N ASP A 304 29.52 23.53 76.89
CA ASP A 304 28.75 24.13 77.98
C ASP A 304 28.87 23.29 79.27
N ILE A 305 28.77 21.96 79.14
CA ILE A 305 28.96 21.03 80.28
C ILE A 305 30.39 21.14 80.84
N GLN A 306 31.41 21.25 79.98
CA GLN A 306 32.79 21.43 80.43
C GLN A 306 32.97 22.76 81.17
N HIS A 307 32.33 23.83 80.69
CA HIS A 307 32.35 25.13 81.37
C HIS A 307 31.66 25.08 82.74
N GLU A 308 30.50 24.42 82.85
CA GLU A 308 29.83 24.22 84.14
C GLU A 308 30.65 23.37 85.12
N LEU A 309 31.36 22.35 84.63
CA LEU A 309 32.30 21.56 85.44
C LEU A 309 33.49 22.39 85.92
N ASP A 310 34.09 23.20 85.04
CA ASP A 310 35.22 24.07 85.38
C ASP A 310 34.82 25.17 86.39
N GLU A 311 33.57 25.65 86.37
CA GLU A 311 33.02 26.57 87.39
C GLU A 311 32.81 25.90 88.77
N LEU A 312 32.46 24.61 88.79
CA LEU A 312 32.26 23.84 90.02
C LEU A 312 33.59 23.45 90.68
N ASP A 313 34.64 23.20 89.89
CA ASP A 313 35.99 22.87 90.41
C ASP A 313 36.78 24.14 90.83
N GLY A 314 36.27 25.34 90.52
CA GLY A 314 36.86 26.65 90.85
C GLY A 314 36.29 27.37 92.08
N SER A 315 35.33 26.78 92.81
CA SER A 315 34.76 27.26 94.09
C SER A 315 35.13 26.36 95.25
#